data_AF-A0A0G1QFS2-F1
#
_entry.id   AF-A0A0G1QFS2-F1
#
_cell.length_a   1.000
_cell.length_b   1.000
_cell.length_c   1.000
_cell.angle_alpha   90.00
_cell.angle_beta   90.00
_cell.angle_gamma   90.00
#
_symmetry.space_group_name_H-M   'P 1'
#
loop_
_entity.id
_entity.type
_entity.pdbx_description
1 polymer ?
#
loop_
_entity_poly.entity_id
_entity_poly.type
_entity_poly.pdbx_seq_one_letter_code
_entity_poly.pdbx_strand_id
1 'polypeptide(L)'
;MPINPNLKLAENILDLSKVEQAPTRKGYGEGLLEAGEKNEKVVALCADLTGSTMMDLFAKKFPARFIEMGVAEQNLAAIASGLANYGKIPFISSYAMFSPGRNWEQIRTTICYNNVPVKIAGSHAGVSVGPDGATHQAIEDIAITRVIPNMTVIAPCDTHEAKKATLAAVEFDGPVYLRFTREKTPVMTTPETPFEIGKAEIFWDSEGSPSPAGSGRLRPDVAV
;
A
#
# COMPACT_ATOMS: atom_id res chain seq x y z
N MET A 1 27.01 -6.69 13.50
CA MET A 1 26.27 -7.25 12.34
C MET A 1 25.87 -6.07 11.47
N PRO A 2 26.00 -6.13 10.14
CA PRO A 2 25.72 -4.98 9.23
C PRO A 2 24.24 -4.61 9.10
N ILE A 3 23.37 -5.09 10.01
CA ILE A 3 21.97 -4.71 10.11
C ILE A 3 21.90 -3.36 10.84
N ASN A 4 21.16 -2.39 10.31
CA ASN A 4 21.05 -1.05 10.90
C ASN A 4 20.31 -1.08 12.25
N PRO A 5 20.99 -0.80 13.39
CA PRO A 5 20.40 -0.92 14.72
C PRO A 5 19.31 0.14 14.99
N ASN A 6 19.34 1.27 14.27
CA ASN A 6 18.39 2.37 14.49
C ASN A 6 16.97 2.03 14.00
N LEU A 7 16.84 1.06 13.09
CA LEU A 7 15.56 0.68 12.50
C LEU A 7 14.76 -0.31 13.37
N LYS A 8 15.33 -0.86 14.44
CA LYS A 8 14.66 -1.81 15.35
C LYS A 8 13.98 -2.95 14.58
N LEU A 9 14.69 -3.53 13.61
CA LEU A 9 14.20 -4.65 12.82
C LEU A 9 13.98 -5.89 13.70
N ALA A 10 13.17 -6.83 13.22
CA ALA A 10 12.90 -8.08 13.91
C ALA A 10 14.20 -8.90 14.15
N GLU A 11 14.18 -9.81 15.11
CA GLU A 11 15.30 -10.74 15.28
C GLU A 11 15.32 -11.79 14.15
N ASN A 12 16.52 -12.26 13.79
CA ASN A 12 16.71 -13.35 12.84
C ASN A 12 16.14 -13.11 11.41
N ILE A 13 16.06 -11.86 10.91
CA ILE A 13 15.50 -11.54 9.57
C ILE A 13 16.10 -12.33 8.38
N LEU A 14 17.33 -12.85 8.50
CA LEU A 14 17.97 -13.66 7.47
C LEU A 14 17.56 -15.15 7.50
N ASP A 15 16.92 -15.61 8.57
CA ASP A 15 16.49 -16.99 8.74
C ASP A 15 15.00 -17.13 8.43
N LEU A 16 14.72 -17.45 7.17
CA LEU A 16 13.36 -17.65 6.65
C LEU A 16 12.56 -18.75 7.40
N SER A 17 13.23 -19.62 8.17
CA SER A 17 12.56 -20.64 8.99
C SER A 17 12.09 -20.12 10.37
N LYS A 18 12.60 -18.96 10.80
CA LYS A 18 12.30 -18.35 12.12
C LYS A 18 11.55 -17.02 12.03
N VAL A 19 11.76 -16.23 10.98
CA VAL A 19 11.09 -14.94 10.81
C VAL A 19 9.60 -15.12 10.51
N GLU A 20 8.73 -14.30 11.13
CA GLU A 20 7.28 -14.36 10.89
C GLU A 20 6.97 -14.17 9.39
N GLN A 21 5.96 -14.88 8.90
CA GLN A 21 5.48 -14.80 7.53
C GLN A 21 4.04 -14.29 7.51
N ALA A 22 3.83 -13.06 7.03
CA ALA A 22 2.52 -12.41 6.94
C ALA A 22 2.34 -11.72 5.59
N PRO A 23 1.12 -11.67 5.02
CA PRO A 23 0.90 -11.00 3.73
C PRO A 23 0.73 -9.50 3.95
N THR A 24 1.35 -8.66 3.13
CA THR A 24 1.28 -7.17 3.27
C THR A 24 -0.15 -6.63 3.32
N ARG A 25 -1.09 -7.24 2.58
CA ARG A 25 -2.53 -6.91 2.65
C ARG A 25 -3.18 -7.07 4.04
N LYS A 26 -2.62 -7.86 4.96
CA LYS A 26 -3.06 -7.94 6.36
C LYS A 26 -2.87 -6.57 7.03
N GLY A 27 -1.67 -6.00 6.90
CA GLY A 27 -1.33 -4.68 7.41
C GLY A 27 -2.20 -3.57 6.85
N TYR A 28 -2.60 -3.68 5.57
CA TYR A 28 -3.62 -2.80 4.98
C TYR A 28 -4.96 -2.87 5.71
N GLY A 29 -5.53 -4.07 5.89
CA GLY A 29 -6.82 -4.24 6.57
C GLY A 29 -6.81 -3.74 8.02
N GLU A 30 -5.73 -4.02 8.75
CA GLU A 30 -5.51 -3.52 10.11
C GLU A 30 -5.31 -2.00 10.17
N GLY A 31 -4.57 -1.43 9.20
CA GLY A 31 -4.34 0.01 9.08
C GLY A 31 -5.59 0.78 8.67
N LEU A 32 -6.41 0.22 7.77
CA LEU A 32 -7.69 0.79 7.35
C LEU A 32 -8.69 0.81 8.50
N LEU A 33 -8.77 -0.28 9.28
CA LEU A 33 -9.59 -0.33 10.49
C LEU A 33 -9.22 0.80 11.46
N GLU A 34 -7.94 0.94 11.79
CA GLU A 34 -7.43 1.95 12.72
C GLU A 34 -7.57 3.39 12.16
N ALA A 35 -7.39 3.58 10.86
CA ALA A 35 -7.69 4.84 10.17
C ALA A 35 -9.18 5.21 10.31
N GLY A 36 -10.07 4.23 10.16
CA GLY A 36 -11.51 4.38 10.37
C GLY A 36 -11.86 4.74 11.82
N GLU A 37 -11.18 4.16 12.81
CA GLU A 37 -11.36 4.47 14.23
C GLU A 37 -10.92 5.90 14.59
N LYS A 38 -9.82 6.37 14.00
CA LYS A 38 -9.25 7.69 14.29
C LYS A 38 -9.92 8.83 13.53
N ASN A 39 -10.50 8.56 12.35
CA ASN A 39 -10.98 9.61 11.45
C ASN A 39 -12.32 9.23 10.77
N GLU A 40 -13.38 9.95 11.13
CA GLU A 40 -14.74 9.75 10.58
C GLU A 40 -14.87 10.13 9.10
N LYS A 41 -13.90 10.88 8.55
CA LYS A 41 -13.86 11.21 7.11
C LYS A 41 -13.42 10.01 6.27
N VAL A 42 -12.73 9.03 6.86
CA VAL A 42 -12.31 7.81 6.15
C VAL A 42 -13.56 7.02 5.75
N VAL A 43 -13.65 6.70 4.46
CA VAL A 43 -14.67 5.82 3.88
C VAL A 43 -13.98 4.76 3.04
N ALA A 44 -14.58 3.60 2.90
CA ALA A 44 -13.95 2.44 2.30
C ALA A 44 -14.85 1.88 1.19
N LEU A 45 -14.31 1.69 -0.01
CA LEU A 45 -15.04 1.20 -1.16
C LEU A 45 -14.34 -0.02 -1.76
N CYS A 46 -15.08 -1.11 -1.99
CA CYS A 46 -14.54 -2.31 -2.63
C CYS A 46 -15.27 -2.60 -3.95
N ALA A 47 -14.64 -3.39 -4.82
CA ALA A 47 -15.26 -3.95 -6.02
C ALA A 47 -15.35 -5.48 -5.90
N ASP A 48 -16.33 -5.97 -5.16
CA ASP A 48 -16.69 -7.40 -4.95
C ASP A 48 -15.56 -8.30 -4.41
N LEU A 49 -14.53 -7.71 -3.79
CA LEU A 49 -13.30 -8.38 -3.37
C LEU A 49 -12.96 -8.17 -1.90
N THR A 50 -13.94 -7.77 -1.09
CA THR A 50 -13.79 -7.35 0.33
C THR A 50 -12.91 -8.29 1.16
N GLY A 51 -13.17 -9.60 1.10
CA GLY A 51 -12.37 -10.63 1.78
C GLY A 51 -10.94 -10.75 1.26
N SER A 52 -10.77 -10.72 -0.06
CA SER A 52 -9.47 -10.85 -0.70
C SER A 52 -8.58 -9.62 -0.49
N THR A 53 -9.18 -8.43 -0.37
CA THR A 53 -8.52 -7.15 -0.10
C THR A 53 -8.38 -6.83 1.40
N MET A 54 -8.84 -7.71 2.30
CA MET A 54 -8.78 -7.55 3.77
C MET A 54 -9.60 -6.36 4.31
N MET A 55 -10.66 -5.96 3.62
CA MET A 55 -11.52 -4.83 4.03
C MET A 55 -12.61 -5.23 5.03
N ASP A 56 -12.79 -6.52 5.33
CA ASP A 56 -13.89 -7.06 6.17
C ASP A 56 -13.92 -6.44 7.56
N LEU A 57 -12.75 -6.13 8.13
CA LEU A 57 -12.62 -5.50 9.44
C LEU A 57 -13.30 -4.11 9.45
N PHE A 58 -13.03 -3.30 8.43
CA PHE A 58 -13.65 -1.98 8.28
C PHE A 58 -15.14 -2.14 7.93
N ALA A 59 -15.49 -3.01 6.97
CA ALA A 59 -16.87 -3.23 6.55
C ALA A 59 -17.78 -3.67 7.72
N LYS A 60 -17.28 -4.56 8.57
CA LYS A 60 -17.98 -5.05 9.77
C LYS A 60 -18.10 -3.98 10.86
N LYS A 61 -17.07 -3.16 11.09
CA LYS A 61 -17.07 -2.14 12.15
C LYS A 61 -17.81 -0.86 11.75
N PHE A 62 -17.74 -0.48 10.47
CA PHE A 62 -18.27 0.78 9.94
C PHE A 62 -19.15 0.58 8.70
N PRO A 63 -20.23 -0.22 8.76
CA PRO A 63 -21.05 -0.54 7.59
C PRO A 63 -21.65 0.70 6.91
N ALA A 64 -21.93 1.78 7.67
CA ALA A 64 -22.41 3.05 7.11
C ALA A 64 -21.34 3.90 6.39
N ARG A 65 -20.06 3.49 6.45
CA ARG A 65 -18.92 4.12 5.74
C ARG A 65 -18.24 3.16 4.76
N PHE A 66 -18.75 1.94 4.64
CA PHE A 66 -18.31 0.96 3.67
C PHE A 66 -19.30 0.93 2.49
N ILE A 67 -18.79 0.92 1.26
CA ILE A 67 -19.59 0.95 0.04
C ILE A 67 -19.11 -0.19 -0.87
N GLU A 68 -19.97 -1.18 -1.07
CA GLU A 68 -19.75 -2.22 -2.08
C GLU A 68 -20.14 -1.68 -3.46
N MET A 69 -19.21 -1.74 -4.42
CA MET A 69 -19.41 -1.25 -5.78
C MET A 69 -19.75 -2.36 -6.78
N GLY A 70 -19.59 -3.63 -6.39
CA GLY A 70 -19.60 -4.75 -7.32
C GLY A 70 -18.42 -4.69 -8.30
N VAL A 71 -18.44 -5.49 -9.36
CA VAL A 71 -17.33 -5.60 -10.34
C VAL A 71 -17.29 -4.40 -11.32
N ALA A 72 -17.07 -3.20 -10.77
CA ALA A 72 -17.20 -1.91 -11.45
C ALA A 72 -16.08 -0.92 -11.07
N GLU A 73 -14.81 -1.29 -11.29
CA GLU A 73 -13.64 -0.52 -10.86
C GLU A 73 -13.59 0.92 -11.43
N GLN A 74 -14.17 1.15 -12.61
CA GLN A 74 -14.24 2.47 -13.24
C GLN A 74 -15.17 3.40 -12.44
N ASN A 75 -16.32 2.89 -12.00
CA ASN A 75 -17.25 3.60 -11.11
C ASN A 75 -16.66 3.79 -9.72
N LEU A 76 -15.94 2.79 -9.20
CA LEU A 76 -15.22 2.85 -7.91
C LEU A 76 -14.28 4.07 -7.86
N ALA A 77 -13.47 4.30 -8.90
CA ALA A 77 -12.57 5.45 -8.97
C ALA A 77 -13.33 6.79 -9.09
N ALA A 78 -14.35 6.87 -9.96
CA ALA A 78 -15.12 8.09 -10.18
C ALA A 78 -15.93 8.51 -8.93
N ILE A 79 -16.55 7.56 -8.24
CA ILE A 79 -17.31 7.82 -7.01
C ILE A 79 -16.37 8.21 -5.86
N ALA A 80 -15.20 7.59 -5.76
CA ALA A 80 -14.19 8.01 -4.78
C ALA A 80 -13.70 9.45 -5.04
N SER A 81 -13.44 9.84 -6.30
CA SER A 81 -13.14 11.25 -6.62
C SER A 81 -14.25 12.20 -6.15
N GLY A 82 -15.52 11.84 -6.39
CA GLY A 82 -16.67 12.60 -5.88
C GLY A 82 -16.68 12.72 -4.35
N LEU A 83 -16.52 11.60 -3.63
CA LEU A 83 -16.48 11.59 -2.16
C LEU A 83 -15.33 12.42 -1.59
N ALA A 84 -14.15 12.38 -2.23
CA ALA A 84 -13.00 13.18 -1.83
C ALA A 84 -13.25 14.68 -2.00
N ASN A 85 -13.87 15.11 -3.10
CA ASN A 85 -14.30 16.50 -3.31
C ASN A 85 -15.28 17.02 -2.23
N TYR A 86 -16.07 16.13 -1.62
CA TYR A 86 -16.97 16.46 -0.51
C TYR A 86 -16.39 16.13 0.88
N GLY A 87 -15.05 16.15 1.00
CA GLY A 87 -14.34 16.15 2.28
C GLY A 87 -14.24 14.79 2.97
N LYS A 88 -14.43 13.68 2.24
CA LYS A 88 -14.09 12.32 2.70
C LYS A 88 -12.66 11.95 2.30
N ILE A 89 -12.13 10.90 2.92
CA ILE A 89 -10.84 10.28 2.58
C ILE A 89 -11.14 8.84 2.13
N PRO A 90 -11.45 8.63 0.85
CA PRO A 90 -11.86 7.32 0.35
C PRO A 90 -10.65 6.41 0.11
N PHE A 91 -10.68 5.24 0.72
CA PHE A 91 -9.86 4.10 0.36
C PHE A 91 -10.64 3.22 -0.62
N ILE A 92 -10.13 3.06 -1.85
CA ILE A 92 -10.68 2.13 -2.84
C ILE A 92 -9.83 0.86 -2.91
N SER A 93 -10.44 -0.31 -3.11
CA SER A 93 -9.69 -1.55 -3.31
C SER A 93 -10.29 -2.48 -4.36
N SER A 94 -9.39 -3.06 -5.14
CA SER A 94 -9.57 -4.25 -5.96
C SER A 94 -8.21 -4.96 -6.06
N TYR A 95 -8.05 -5.93 -6.96
CA TYR A 95 -6.72 -6.41 -7.32
C TYR A 95 -6.00 -5.34 -8.17
N ALA A 96 -4.68 -5.26 -8.08
CA ALA A 96 -3.84 -4.30 -8.81
C ALA A 96 -4.06 -4.35 -10.33
N MET A 97 -4.39 -5.54 -10.85
CA MET A 97 -4.73 -5.75 -12.27
C MET A 97 -6.03 -5.05 -12.68
N PHE A 98 -6.95 -4.82 -11.74
CA PHE A 98 -8.26 -4.19 -12.01
C PHE A 98 -8.33 -2.75 -11.47
N SER A 99 -7.67 -2.47 -10.35
CA SER A 99 -7.44 -1.12 -9.82
C SER A 99 -5.98 -1.03 -9.33
N PRO A 100 -5.06 -0.43 -10.12
CA PRO A 100 -5.29 0.56 -11.17
C PRO A 100 -5.64 0.06 -12.58
N GLY A 101 -5.45 -1.20 -12.95
CA GLY A 101 -5.40 -1.58 -14.38
C GLY A 101 -6.65 -1.28 -15.24
N ARG A 102 -7.86 -1.54 -14.73
CA ARG A 102 -9.14 -1.34 -15.48
C ARG A 102 -9.68 0.09 -15.38
N ASN A 103 -9.33 0.80 -14.31
CA ASN A 103 -9.82 2.15 -13.99
C ASN A 103 -8.73 3.23 -14.09
N TRP A 104 -7.61 2.91 -14.75
CA TRP A 104 -6.44 3.78 -14.91
C TRP A 104 -6.78 5.17 -15.46
N GLU A 105 -7.66 5.25 -16.45
CA GLU A 105 -8.11 6.52 -17.03
C GLU A 105 -8.86 7.36 -16.00
N GLN A 106 -9.81 6.78 -15.27
CA GLN A 106 -10.58 7.50 -14.25
C GLN A 106 -9.68 7.93 -13.07
N ILE A 107 -8.69 7.12 -12.68
CA ILE A 107 -7.68 7.51 -11.71
C ILE A 107 -6.89 8.73 -12.22
N ARG A 108 -6.46 8.70 -13.49
CA ARG A 108 -5.72 9.81 -14.10
C ARG A 108 -6.53 11.10 -14.17
N THR A 109 -7.78 11.05 -14.67
CA THR A 109 -8.56 12.25 -15.02
C THR A 109 -9.50 12.74 -13.93
N THR A 110 -10.05 11.85 -13.09
CA THR A 110 -10.97 12.26 -12.01
C THR A 110 -10.26 12.40 -10.67
N ILE A 111 -9.24 11.60 -10.38
CA ILE A 111 -8.52 11.63 -9.09
C ILE A 111 -7.29 12.55 -9.20
N CYS A 112 -6.35 12.21 -10.07
CA CYS A 112 -5.01 12.80 -10.04
C CYS A 112 -4.95 14.19 -10.66
N TYR A 113 -5.66 14.41 -11.78
CA TYR A 113 -5.76 15.73 -12.40
C TYR A 113 -6.44 16.77 -11.49
N ASN A 114 -7.43 16.36 -10.70
CA ASN A 114 -8.09 17.21 -9.70
C ASN A 114 -7.33 17.26 -8.34
N ASN A 115 -6.22 16.53 -8.22
CA ASN A 115 -5.41 16.36 -7.00
C ASN A 115 -6.23 16.02 -5.73
N VAL A 116 -7.25 15.16 -5.84
CA VAL A 116 -8.10 14.81 -4.70
C VAL A 116 -7.54 13.64 -3.88
N PRO A 117 -7.70 13.62 -2.54
CA PRO A 117 -7.05 12.65 -1.65
C PRO A 117 -7.72 11.25 -1.65
N VAL A 118 -7.75 10.58 -2.81
CA VAL A 118 -8.18 9.17 -2.91
C VAL A 118 -6.98 8.25 -2.70
N LYS A 119 -7.19 7.19 -1.90
CA LYS A 119 -6.19 6.19 -1.55
C LYS A 119 -6.55 4.89 -2.26
N ILE A 120 -5.66 4.37 -3.08
CA ILE A 120 -5.93 3.30 -4.05
C ILE A 120 -5.12 2.08 -3.62
N ALA A 121 -5.78 1.08 -3.04
CA ALA A 121 -5.13 -0.16 -2.60
C ALA A 121 -5.25 -1.25 -3.68
N GLY A 122 -4.14 -1.51 -4.37
CA GLY A 122 -4.01 -2.61 -5.34
C GLY A 122 -3.50 -3.86 -4.64
N SER A 123 -4.39 -4.81 -4.36
CA SER A 123 -4.02 -6.12 -3.78
C SER A 123 -3.53 -7.09 -4.86
N HIS A 124 -2.97 -8.24 -4.49
CA HIS A 124 -2.59 -9.30 -5.44
C HIS A 124 -1.59 -8.83 -6.53
N ALA A 125 -0.61 -8.00 -6.15
CA ALA A 125 0.41 -7.53 -7.08
C ALA A 125 1.50 -8.60 -7.40
N GLY A 126 2.04 -8.51 -8.62
CA GLY A 126 3.12 -9.35 -9.14
C GLY A 126 2.74 -10.79 -9.44
N VAL A 127 3.75 -11.60 -9.80
CA VAL A 127 3.58 -13.05 -10.08
C VAL A 127 3.21 -13.87 -8.83
N SER A 128 3.36 -13.29 -7.63
CA SER A 128 3.13 -13.96 -6.34
C SER A 128 1.71 -14.50 -6.15
N VAL A 129 0.74 -14.02 -6.91
CA VAL A 129 -0.67 -14.47 -6.86
C VAL A 129 -0.81 -15.99 -7.06
N GLY A 130 0.08 -16.61 -7.83
CA GLY A 130 0.10 -18.06 -8.01
C GLY A 130 -0.99 -18.57 -8.96
N PRO A 131 -1.89 -19.47 -8.52
CA PRO A 131 -2.75 -20.27 -9.41
C PRO A 131 -3.80 -19.47 -10.19
N ASP A 132 -4.17 -18.26 -9.76
CA ASP A 132 -5.14 -17.41 -10.48
C ASP A 132 -4.62 -16.96 -11.87
N GLY A 133 -3.31 -17.11 -12.10
CA GLY A 133 -2.68 -17.02 -13.42
C GLY A 133 -2.49 -15.59 -13.95
N ALA A 134 -2.02 -15.50 -15.19
CA ALA A 134 -1.58 -14.24 -15.82
C ALA A 134 -2.66 -13.14 -15.87
N THR A 135 -3.95 -13.50 -15.84
CA THR A 135 -5.07 -12.54 -15.81
C THR A 135 -5.23 -11.79 -14.48
N HIS A 136 -4.51 -12.20 -13.44
CA HIS A 136 -4.54 -11.61 -12.10
C HIS A 136 -3.16 -11.08 -11.65
N GLN A 137 -2.08 -11.40 -12.37
CA GLN A 137 -0.71 -11.06 -12.02
C GLN A 137 -0.34 -9.66 -12.53
N ALA A 138 -0.60 -8.63 -11.73
CA ALA A 138 -0.26 -7.25 -12.08
C ALA A 138 1.26 -7.02 -12.05
N ILE A 139 1.88 -6.81 -13.21
CA ILE A 139 3.33 -6.59 -13.38
C ILE A 139 3.66 -5.19 -13.92
N GLU A 140 2.64 -4.48 -14.40
CA GLU A 140 2.68 -3.13 -14.96
C GLU A 140 2.15 -2.06 -13.99
N ASP A 141 1.60 -2.46 -12.84
CA ASP A 141 0.85 -1.59 -11.91
C ASP A 141 1.65 -0.38 -11.41
N ILE A 142 2.92 -0.58 -11.06
CA ILE A 142 3.85 0.51 -10.71
C ILE A 142 4.13 1.39 -11.94
N ALA A 143 4.29 0.80 -13.12
CA ALA A 143 4.63 1.56 -14.33
C ALA A 143 3.48 2.49 -14.73
N ILE A 144 2.24 2.00 -14.72
CA ILE A 144 1.07 2.79 -15.11
C ILE A 144 0.68 3.84 -14.06
N THR A 145 0.94 3.62 -12.77
CA THR A 145 0.66 4.62 -11.72
C THR A 145 1.73 5.70 -11.62
N ARG A 146 3.02 5.34 -11.69
CA ARG A 146 4.15 6.27 -11.55
C ARG A 146 4.26 7.31 -12.68
N VAL A 147 3.62 7.08 -13.83
CA VAL A 147 3.56 8.07 -14.94
C VAL A 147 2.44 9.10 -14.78
N ILE A 148 1.57 8.97 -13.78
CA ILE A 148 0.48 9.92 -13.52
C ILE A 148 1.02 11.05 -12.62
N PRO A 149 0.93 12.34 -13.02
CA PRO A 149 1.25 13.46 -12.13
C PRO A 149 0.44 13.43 -10.83
N ASN A 150 0.99 13.99 -9.76
CA ASN A 150 0.41 14.02 -8.40
C ASN A 150 0.27 12.66 -7.70
N MET A 151 0.40 11.52 -8.40
CA MET A 151 0.31 10.20 -7.78
C MET A 151 1.55 9.88 -6.94
N THR A 152 1.34 9.59 -5.65
CA THR A 152 2.38 8.98 -4.80
C THR A 152 2.23 7.46 -4.83
N VAL A 153 3.32 6.73 -5.10
CA VAL A 153 3.31 5.26 -5.15
C VAL A 153 4.10 4.70 -3.97
N ILE A 154 3.49 3.81 -3.19
CA ILE A 154 4.08 3.18 -2.00
C ILE A 154 3.93 1.65 -2.13
N ALA A 155 5.04 0.93 -1.96
CA ALA A 155 5.10 -0.53 -2.01
C ALA A 155 5.78 -1.06 -0.72
N PRO A 156 5.04 -1.23 0.38
CA PRO A 156 5.60 -1.64 1.68
C PRO A 156 6.21 -3.06 1.63
N CYS A 157 7.30 -3.28 2.36
CA CYS A 157 7.99 -4.59 2.37
C CYS A 157 7.24 -5.69 3.14
N ASP A 158 6.52 -5.33 4.20
CA ASP A 158 5.85 -6.29 5.10
C ASP A 158 4.53 -5.76 5.69
N THR A 159 3.95 -6.52 6.63
CA THR A 159 2.67 -6.21 7.28
C THR A 159 2.72 -5.00 8.23
N HIS A 160 3.85 -4.73 8.90
CA HIS A 160 3.95 -3.59 9.81
C HIS A 160 4.17 -2.30 9.01
N GLU A 161 4.99 -2.35 7.97
CA GLU A 161 5.11 -1.23 7.04
C GLU A 161 3.83 -0.96 6.26
N ALA A 162 3.12 -1.99 5.80
CA ALA A 162 1.82 -1.82 5.16
C ALA A 162 0.80 -1.12 6.06
N LYS A 163 0.81 -1.42 7.37
CA LYS A 163 -0.02 -0.73 8.35
C LYS A 163 0.37 0.74 8.51
N LYS A 164 1.67 1.03 8.70
CA LYS A 164 2.20 2.41 8.80
C LYS A 164 1.92 3.23 7.53
N ALA A 165 2.12 2.65 6.35
CA ALA A 165 1.84 3.27 5.05
C ALA A 165 0.35 3.59 4.87
N THR A 166 -0.54 2.68 5.28
CA THR A 166 -1.99 2.90 5.22
C THR A 166 -2.42 4.05 6.13
N LEU A 167 -1.86 4.14 7.35
CA LEU A 167 -2.13 5.24 8.28
C LEU A 167 -1.55 6.57 7.78
N ALA A 168 -0.30 6.59 7.31
CA ALA A 168 0.34 7.79 6.75
C ALA A 168 -0.38 8.30 5.49
N ALA A 169 -0.95 7.39 4.68
CA ALA A 169 -1.73 7.77 3.50
C ALA A 169 -3.03 8.53 3.85
N VAL A 170 -3.57 8.40 5.06
CA VAL A 170 -4.73 9.20 5.54
C VAL A 170 -4.36 10.68 5.62
N GLU A 171 -3.19 10.97 6.21
CA GLU A 171 -2.70 12.33 6.47
C GLU A 171 -2.00 12.96 5.25
N PHE A 172 -1.65 12.15 4.25
CA PHE A 172 -1.05 12.64 3.00
C PHE A 172 -2.08 13.42 2.15
N ASP A 173 -1.79 14.66 1.80
CA ASP A 173 -2.63 15.46 0.92
C ASP A 173 -2.38 15.09 -0.56
N GLY A 174 -3.40 14.52 -1.21
CA GLY A 174 -3.35 14.07 -2.60
C GLY A 174 -3.47 12.54 -2.82
N PRO A 175 -3.40 12.10 -4.09
CA PRO A 175 -3.59 10.70 -4.49
C PRO A 175 -2.44 9.78 -4.03
N VAL A 176 -2.78 8.61 -3.52
CA VAL A 176 -1.81 7.58 -3.13
C VAL A 176 -2.18 6.22 -3.71
N TYR A 177 -1.25 5.55 -4.38
CA TYR A 177 -1.33 4.13 -4.73
C TYR A 177 -0.54 3.30 -3.70
N LEU A 178 -1.23 2.37 -3.03
CA LEU A 178 -0.70 1.42 -2.07
C LEU A 178 -0.70 0.02 -2.72
N ARG A 179 0.49 -0.57 -2.88
CA ARG A 179 0.68 -1.86 -3.56
C ARG A 179 0.85 -3.00 -2.57
N PHE A 180 -0.01 -4.03 -2.64
CA PHE A 180 0.01 -5.17 -1.72
C PHE A 180 0.10 -6.53 -2.43
N THR A 181 0.81 -7.46 -1.80
CA THR A 181 0.99 -8.85 -2.22
C THR A 181 -0.10 -9.76 -1.62
N ARG A 182 -0.41 -10.86 -2.33
CA ARG A 182 -1.34 -11.90 -1.87
C ARG A 182 -0.70 -12.80 -0.81
N GLU A 183 0.49 -13.27 -1.14
CA GLU A 183 1.26 -14.25 -0.37
C GLU A 183 1.95 -13.65 0.85
N LYS A 184 2.31 -14.53 1.76
CA LYS A 184 3.07 -14.18 2.95
C LYS A 184 4.50 -13.80 2.56
N THR A 185 5.00 -12.71 3.12
CA THR A 185 6.40 -12.29 3.03
C THR A 185 7.02 -12.24 4.43
N PRO A 186 8.36 -12.27 4.55
CA PRO A 186 9.04 -12.08 5.82
C PRO A 186 8.66 -10.76 6.48
N VAL A 187 8.28 -10.80 7.75
CA VAL A 187 8.05 -9.62 8.58
C VAL A 187 9.41 -9.20 9.15
N MET A 188 10.01 -8.16 8.55
CA MET A 188 11.37 -7.72 8.86
C MET A 188 11.37 -6.48 9.76
N THR A 189 10.36 -5.63 9.65
CA THR A 189 10.16 -4.45 10.49
C THR A 189 9.34 -4.79 11.74
N THR A 190 9.34 -3.87 12.70
CA THR A 190 8.54 -3.94 13.93
C THR A 190 7.55 -2.76 13.98
N PRO A 191 6.58 -2.76 14.93
CA PRO A 191 5.78 -1.57 15.22
C PRO A 191 6.62 -0.31 15.52
N GLU A 192 7.83 -0.48 16.06
CA GLU A 192 8.74 0.60 16.44
C GLU A 192 9.74 1.01 15.34
N THR A 193 9.84 0.25 14.24
CA THR A 193 10.60 0.66 13.04
C THR A 193 9.98 1.93 12.45
N PRO A 194 10.76 2.95 12.08
CA PRO A 194 10.24 4.17 11.45
C PRO A 194 9.54 3.90 10.11
N PHE A 195 8.79 4.88 9.61
CA PHE A 195 8.26 4.94 8.26
C PHE A 195 7.91 6.40 7.93
N GLU A 196 8.28 6.87 6.74
CA GLU A 196 7.98 8.22 6.27
C GLU A 196 7.80 8.19 4.74
N ILE A 197 6.72 8.80 4.25
CA ILE A 197 6.42 8.81 2.80
C ILE A 197 7.50 9.63 2.08
N GLY A 198 8.17 9.02 1.09
CA GLY A 198 9.24 9.66 0.31
C GLY A 198 10.65 9.44 0.87
N LYS A 199 10.80 8.70 1.98
CA LYS A 199 12.09 8.35 2.57
C LYS A 199 12.29 6.83 2.55
N ALA A 200 13.36 6.39 1.89
CA ALA A 200 13.80 4.99 1.93
C ALA A 200 14.67 4.73 3.18
N GLU A 201 14.61 3.51 3.72
CA GLU A 201 15.38 3.10 4.90
C GLU A 201 16.49 2.10 4.54
N ILE A 202 17.69 2.31 5.08
CA ILE A 202 18.85 1.45 4.84
C ILE A 202 18.84 0.32 5.88
N PHE A 203 18.40 -0.87 5.47
CA PHE A 203 18.29 -2.04 6.36
C PHE A 203 19.66 -2.69 6.61
N TRP A 204 20.53 -2.67 5.60
CA TRP A 204 21.86 -3.28 5.63
C TRP A 204 22.92 -2.31 5.12
N ASP A 205 23.95 -2.08 5.94
CA ASP A 205 25.11 -1.24 5.65
C ASP A 205 26.37 -2.04 6.02
N SER A 206 27.10 -2.52 5.01
CA SER A 206 28.31 -3.31 5.21
C SER A 206 29.56 -2.44 5.22
N GLU A 207 30.57 -2.80 6.02
CA GLU A 207 31.82 -2.04 6.06
C GLU A 207 32.54 -2.10 4.71
N GLY A 208 32.87 -0.92 4.18
CA GLY A 208 33.42 -0.77 2.83
C GLY A 208 32.37 -0.65 1.74
N SER A 209 31.08 -0.88 2.04
CA SER A 209 30.03 -0.59 1.08
C SER A 209 29.87 0.92 0.85
N PRO A 210 29.63 1.32 -0.39
CA PRO A 210 29.09 2.63 -0.73
C PRO A 210 27.76 3.00 0.05
N SER A 211 27.35 4.28 0.16
CA SER A 211 26.00 4.79 0.59
C SER A 211 25.35 5.77 -0.42
N PRO A 212 24.02 5.96 -0.49
CA PRO A 212 23.41 6.79 -1.53
C PRO A 212 23.32 8.28 -1.10
N ALA A 213 23.73 9.20 -1.97
CA ALA A 213 23.43 10.64 -1.95
C ALA A 213 23.63 11.41 -0.61
N GLY A 214 24.88 11.80 -0.32
CA GLY A 214 25.16 12.97 0.55
C GLY A 214 26.38 12.90 1.46
N SER A 215 26.84 11.69 1.82
CA SER A 215 27.83 11.49 2.91
C SER A 215 29.22 11.00 2.45
N GLY A 216 29.51 11.00 1.15
CA GLY A 216 30.85 10.65 0.63
C GLY A 216 31.18 9.15 0.60
N ARG A 217 30.20 8.27 0.85
CA ARG A 217 30.17 6.88 0.39
C ARG A 217 29.06 6.81 -0.72
N LEU A 218 28.97 5.77 -1.59
CA LEU A 218 28.26 5.81 -2.92
C LEU A 218 26.91 4.99 -3.26
N ARG A 219 26.48 3.85 -2.65
CA ARG A 219 25.21 3.02 -2.79
C ARG A 219 25.08 1.84 -1.74
N PRO A 220 23.97 1.63 -0.96
CA PRO A 220 23.83 0.58 0.08
C PRO A 220 23.34 -0.78 -0.45
N ASP A 221 23.49 -1.86 0.32
CA ASP A 221 23.21 -3.24 -0.17
C ASP A 221 21.71 -3.59 -0.22
N VAL A 222 20.91 -3.10 0.75
CA VAL A 222 19.45 -3.23 0.76
C VAL A 222 18.82 -1.94 1.31
N ALA A 223 17.94 -1.34 0.51
CA ALA A 223 17.07 -0.25 0.92
C ALA A 223 15.63 -0.54 0.46
N VAL A 224 14.66 -0.15 1.29
CA VAL A 224 13.21 -0.22 1.06
C VAL A 224 12.67 1.21 1.02
#